data_AF-A0A5Q0TMR8-F1
#
_entry.id   AF-A0A5Q0TMR8-F1
#
_cell.length_a   1.000
_cell.length_b   1.000
_cell.length_c   1.000
_cell.angle_alpha   90.00
_cell.angle_beta   90.00
_cell.angle_gamma   90.00
#
_symmetry.space_group_name_H-M   'P 1'
#
loop_
_entity.id
_entity.type
_entity.pdbx_description
1 polymer ?
#
loop_
_entity_poly.entity_id
_entity_poly.type
_entity_poly.pdbx_seq_one_letter_code
_entity_poly.pdbx_strand_id
1 'polypeptide(L)'
;MGVSISDLKYLIEKPEIFGFKLETVRKDTEFKTVIGDIKRNGIKIENYWIKCNKDVGECEVVDDNNNLIIVNFLKKTITKYTTSNL
;
A
#
# COMPACT_ATOMS: atom_id res chain seq x y z
N MET A 1 12.16 1.79 16.85
CA MET A 1 11.69 0.52 16.27
C MET A 1 11.42 0.80 14.80
N GLY A 2 12.34 0.39 13.91
CA GLY A 2 12.15 0.56 12.48
C GLY A 2 11.31 -0.60 11.96
N VAL A 3 10.16 -0.30 11.37
CA VAL A 3 9.36 -1.30 10.65
C VAL A 3 10.21 -1.72 9.46
N SER A 4 10.67 -2.97 9.43
CA SER A 4 11.37 -3.49 8.26
C SER A 4 10.39 -3.62 7.10
N ILE A 5 10.86 -3.53 5.86
CA ILE A 5 9.96 -3.68 4.70
C ILE A 5 9.28 -5.07 4.71
N SER A 6 9.90 -6.06 5.36
CA SER A 6 9.32 -7.39 5.63
C SER A 6 8.08 -7.35 6.53
N ASP A 7 8.02 -6.40 7.48
CA ASP A 7 6.89 -6.20 8.39
C ASP A 7 5.71 -5.50 7.71
N LEU A 8 5.89 -5.01 6.48
CA LEU A 8 4.91 -4.17 5.78
C LEU A 8 3.65 -4.97 5.41
N LYS A 9 3.80 -6.26 5.09
CA LYS A 9 2.66 -7.19 4.95
C LYS A 9 1.86 -7.30 6.25
N TYR A 10 2.55 -7.56 7.35
CA TYR A 10 1.91 -7.74 8.64
C TYR A 10 1.23 -6.44 9.12
N LEU A 11 1.82 -5.29 8.82
CA LEU A 11 1.22 -3.97 9.04
C LEU A 11 -0.04 -3.75 8.19
N ILE A 12 -0.06 -4.18 6.93
CA ILE A 12 -1.25 -4.08 6.05
C ILE A 12 -2.39 -5.02 6.48
N GLU A 13 -2.03 -6.20 6.98
CA GLU A 13 -2.99 -7.21 7.46
C GLU A 13 -3.53 -6.89 8.86
N LYS A 14 -2.70 -6.29 9.73
CA LYS A 14 -3.01 -5.99 11.13
C LYS A 14 -2.63 -4.54 11.51
N PRO A 15 -3.22 -3.52 10.86
CA PRO A 15 -2.88 -2.12 11.11
C PRO A 15 -3.08 -1.69 12.57
N GLU A 16 -4.13 -2.21 13.22
CA GLU A 16 -4.48 -1.91 14.62
C GLU A 16 -3.36 -2.24 15.61
N ILE A 17 -2.59 -3.31 15.39
CA ILE A 17 -1.47 -3.72 16.25
C ILE A 17 -0.36 -2.67 16.24
N PHE A 18 -0.19 -2.00 15.10
CA PHE A 18 0.82 -0.96 14.91
C PHE A 18 0.27 0.45 15.20
N GLY A 19 -1.00 0.57 15.60
CA GLY A 19 -1.68 1.84 15.81
C GLY A 19 -1.92 2.63 14.52
N PHE A 20 -2.04 1.94 13.38
CA PHE A 20 -2.41 2.55 12.10
C PHE A 20 -3.92 2.56 11.94
N LYS A 21 -4.45 3.66 11.40
CA LYS A 21 -5.85 3.74 10.98
C LYS A 21 -6.00 3.15 9.59
N LEU A 22 -7.01 2.31 9.40
CA LEU A 22 -7.35 1.75 8.10
C LEU A 22 -8.49 2.56 7.46
N GLU A 23 -8.25 3.07 6.26
CA GLU A 23 -9.22 3.76 5.43
C GLU A 23 -9.43 2.97 4.15
N THR A 24 -10.68 2.79 3.72
CA THR A 24 -11.00 2.10 2.48
C THR A 24 -11.64 3.09 1.53
N VAL A 25 -11.05 3.28 0.35
CA VAL A 25 -11.53 4.20 -0.67
C VAL A 25 -11.93 3.41 -1.89
N ARG A 26 -13.18 3.59 -2.35
CA ARG A 26 -13.64 3.07 -3.63
C ARG A 26 -13.40 4.12 -4.70
N LYS A 27 -12.68 3.77 -5.76
CA LYS A 27 -12.34 4.69 -6.85
C LYS A 27 -12.09 3.88 -8.11
N ASP A 28 -12.85 4.16 -9.16
CA ASP A 28 -13.00 3.27 -10.31
C ASP A 28 -12.02 3.52 -11.48
N THR A 29 -11.30 4.64 -11.53
CA THR A 29 -10.69 5.05 -12.82
C THR A 29 -9.24 5.55 -12.81
N GLU A 30 -8.66 6.00 -11.69
CA GLU A 30 -7.33 6.66 -11.70
C GLU A 30 -6.15 5.75 -11.30
N PHE A 31 -6.38 4.56 -10.74
CA PHE A 31 -5.30 3.78 -10.13
C PHE A 31 -4.58 2.80 -11.05
N LYS A 32 -5.10 2.50 -12.25
CA LYS A 32 -4.43 1.58 -13.20
C LYS A 32 -3.04 2.08 -13.61
N THR A 33 -2.90 3.38 -13.82
CA THR A 33 -1.61 4.01 -14.17
C THR A 33 -0.62 3.91 -13.01
N VAL A 34 -1.09 4.17 -11.79
CA VAL A 34 -0.29 4.06 -10.55
C VAL A 34 0.17 2.62 -10.32
N ILE A 35 -0.72 1.64 -10.49
CA ILE A 35 -0.39 0.21 -10.39
C ILE A 35 0.68 -0.19 -11.40
N GLY A 36 0.54 0.25 -12.66
CA GLY A 36 1.54 -0.01 -13.69
C GLY A 36 2.91 0.58 -13.36
N ASP A 37 2.95 1.80 -12.81
CA ASP A 37 4.19 2.44 -12.37
C ASP A 37 4.85 1.71 -11.20
N ILE A 38 4.07 1.32 -10.18
CA ILE A 38 4.58 0.59 -9.01
C ILE A 38 5.11 -0.79 -9.41
N LYS A 39 4.44 -1.50 -10.34
CA LYS A 39 4.93 -2.79 -10.85
C LYS A 39 6.20 -2.66 -11.70
N ARG A 40 6.42 -1.50 -12.31
CA ARG A 40 7.60 -1.25 -13.17
C ARG A 40 8.81 -0.74 -12.37
N ASN A 41 8.57 0.09 -11.36
CA ASN A 41 9.60 0.83 -10.62
C ASN A 41 9.74 0.41 -9.16
N GLY A 42 8.81 -0.39 -8.63
CA GLY A 42 8.83 -0.89 -7.27
C GLY A 42 9.64 -2.18 -7.10
N ILE A 43 9.75 -2.61 -5.84
CA ILE A 43 10.39 -3.86 -5.45
C ILE A 43 9.30 -4.89 -5.17
N LYS A 44 9.43 -6.09 -5.73
CA LYS A 44 8.53 -7.21 -5.40
C LYS A 44 9.01 -7.92 -4.14
N ILE A 45 8.12 -8.06 -3.15
CA ILE A 45 8.34 -8.80 -1.90
C ILE A 45 7.13 -9.72 -1.70
N GLU A 46 7.38 -11.02 -1.74
CA GLU A 46 6.32 -12.04 -1.79
C GLU A 46 5.28 -11.71 -2.89
N ASN A 47 4.04 -11.40 -2.50
CA ASN A 47 2.90 -11.13 -3.38
C ASN A 47 2.58 -9.64 -3.48
N TYR A 48 3.51 -8.77 -3.06
CA TYR A 48 3.34 -7.32 -3.05
C TYR A 48 4.42 -6.63 -3.87
N TRP A 49 4.01 -5.65 -4.66
CA TRP A 49 4.89 -4.67 -5.29
C TRP A 49 4.89 -3.41 -4.44
N ILE A 50 6.06 -2.96 -4.02
CA ILE A 50 6.19 -1.88 -3.05
C ILE A 50 7.08 -0.78 -3.64
N LYS A 51 6.57 0.44 -3.64
CA LYS A 51 7.31 1.64 -3.98
C LYS A 51 7.19 2.63 -2.83
N CYS A 52 8.31 2.95 -2.19
CA CYS A 52 8.33 3.85 -1.05
C CYS A 52 8.95 5.20 -1.42
N ASN A 53 8.24 6.27 -1.08
CA ASN A 53 8.77 7.62 -1.08
C ASN A 53 9.12 8.03 0.36
N LYS A 54 10.44 8.08 0.63
CA LYS A 54 10.96 8.41 1.95
C LYS A 54 10.73 9.87 2.34
N ASP A 55 10.65 10.78 1.38
CA ASP A 55 10.50 12.22 1.63
C ASP A 55 9.13 12.54 2.25
N VAL A 56 8.10 11.80 1.85
CA VAL A 56 6.73 11.94 2.39
C VAL A 56 6.35 10.83 3.37
N GLY A 57 7.25 9.86 3.60
CA GLY A 57 7.00 8.71 4.46
C GLY A 57 5.82 7.87 4.02
N GLU A 58 5.65 7.69 2.71
CA GLU A 58 4.57 6.90 2.11
C GLU A 58 5.12 5.72 1.33
N CYS A 59 4.46 4.57 1.43
CA CYS A 59 4.70 3.42 0.57
C CYS A 59 3.42 3.05 -0.16
N GLU A 60 3.51 3.04 -1.49
CA GLU A 60 2.49 2.54 -2.37
C GLU A 60 2.73 1.05 -2.60
N VAL A 61 1.70 0.25 -2.34
CA VAL A 61 1.77 -1.19 -2.31
C VAL A 61 0.69 -1.74 -3.21
N VAL A 62 1.04 -2.66 -4.10
CA VAL A 62 0.11 -3.30 -5.01
C VAL A 62 0.16 -4.81 -4.78
N ASP A 63 -1.00 -5.41 -4.50
CA ASP A 63 -1.10 -6.86 -4.41
C ASP A 63 -1.23 -7.51 -5.80
N ASP A 64 -1.13 -8.85 -5.85
CA ASP A 64 -1.30 -9.59 -7.11
C ASP A 64 -2.72 -9.47 -7.71
N ASN A 65 -3.72 -9.07 -6.93
CA ASN A 65 -5.08 -8.79 -7.40
C ASN A 65 -5.23 -7.37 -7.99
N ASN A 66 -4.15 -6.61 -8.11
CA ASN A 66 -4.13 -5.20 -8.53
C ASN A 66 -4.89 -4.25 -7.58
N ASN A 67 -5.02 -4.60 -6.31
CA ASN A 67 -5.46 -3.64 -5.29
C ASN A 67 -4.29 -2.72 -4.91
N LEU A 68 -4.55 -1.42 -4.89
CA LEU A 68 -3.57 -0.44 -4.43
C LEU A 68 -3.79 -0.16 -2.94
N ILE A 69 -2.69 -0.10 -2.19
CA ILE A 69 -2.66 0.13 -0.76
C ILE A 69 -1.60 1.19 -0.51
N ILE A 70 -1.98 2.33 0.05
CA ILE A 70 -1.04 3.40 0.42
C ILE A 70 -0.84 3.37 1.92
N VAL A 71 0.40 3.14 2.36
CA VAL A 71 0.80 3.17 3.76
C VAL A 71 1.51 4.50 4.02
N ASN A 72 0.93 5.36 4.85
CA ASN A 72 1.57 6.60 5.30
C ASN A 72 2.07 6.42 6.74
N PHE A 73 3.38 6.39 6.91
CA PHE A 73 4.04 6.19 8.21
C PHE A 73 4.00 7.43 9.10
N LEU A 74 3.94 8.63 8.51
CA LEU A 74 3.88 9.90 9.25
C LEU A 74 2.49 10.11 9.86
N LYS A 75 1.44 9.88 9.08
CA LYS A 75 0.03 9.98 9.49
C LYS A 75 -0.44 8.73 10.23
N LYS A 76 0.33 7.64 10.17
CA LYS A 76 -0.06 6.29 10.63
C LYS A 76 -1.41 5.87 10.04
N THR A 77 -1.53 5.98 8.72
CA THR A 77 -2.74 5.58 7.99
C THR A 77 -2.40 4.56 6.92
N ILE A 78 -3.34 3.64 6.67
CA ILE A 78 -3.32 2.73 5.53
C ILE A 78 -4.58 3.00 4.73
N THR A 79 -4.43 3.40 3.47
CA THR A 79 -5.55 3.61 2.54
C THR A 79 -5.60 2.44 1.56
N LYS A 80 -6.65 1.61 1.63
CA LYS A 80 -6.89 0.52 0.68
C LYS A 80 -7.84 1.00 -0.41
N TYR A 81 -7.37 0.95 -1.65
CA TYR A 81 -8.16 1.24 -2.83
C TYR A 81 -8.67 -0.06 -3.43
N THR A 82 -9.99 -0.23 -3.41
CA THR A 82 -10.65 -1.41 -3.99
C THR A 82 -11.35 -0.99 -5.28
N THR A 83 -11.11 -1.73 -6.37
CA THR A 83 -11.91 -1.61 -7.59
C THR A 83 -13.21 -2.39 -7.41
N SER A 84 -14.36 -1.74 -7.62
CA SER A 84 -15.62 -2.44 -7.78
C SER A 84 -15.66 -3.03 -9.19
N ASN A 85 -15.05 -4.20 -9.38
CA ASN A 85 -15.42 -5.05 -10.52
C ASN A 85 -16.82 -5.58 -10.21
N LEU A 86 -17.83 -4.86 -10.72
CA LEU A 86 -19.18 -5.37 -10.96
C LEU A 86 -19.16 -6.34 -12.14
#